data_AF-X0TJF7-F1
#
_entry.id   AF-X0TJF7-F1
#
_cell.length_a   1.000
_cell.length_b   1.000
_cell.length_c   1.000
_cell.angle_alpha   90.00
_cell.angle_beta   90.00
_cell.angle_gamma   90.00
#
_symmetry.space_group_name_H-M   'P 1'
#
loop_
_entity.id
_entity.type
_entity.pdbx_description
1 polymer ?
#
loop_
_entity_poly.entity_id
_entity_poly.type
_entity_poly.pdbx_seq_one_letter_code
_entity_poly.pdbx_strand_id
1 'polypeptide(L)'
;NPWGGVEAILTHAVSSIYNIPSAHSPMMNSTSVLDLKVGIVDPRKSAEAISMTYLHCILKGLHKSPKIINDPELVFHPDLLNVSDISCLVIPDGCVGLPTLAAIEQGIPVIAVRENKNRMKNNLSELPFLPGKLFIVENYLEAVGVMQALKAGVALDTVRRPIEYTKVKLAKSKAKAKEGAKLPIDYMF
;
A
#
# COMPACT_ATOMS: atom_id res chain seq x y z
N ASN A 1 8.69 2.59 21.63
CA ASN A 1 8.17 3.91 22.03
C ASN A 1 6.78 3.71 22.63
N PRO A 2 6.63 3.73 23.97
CA PRO A 2 5.33 3.59 24.62
C PRO A 2 4.40 4.81 24.45
N TRP A 3 4.92 5.97 24.04
CA TRP A 3 4.16 7.21 23.84
C TRP A 3 3.69 7.40 22.39
N GLY A 4 4.46 6.89 21.43
CA GLY A 4 4.20 7.10 20.00
C GLY A 4 2.82 6.66 19.52
N GLY A 5 2.20 5.67 20.18
CA GLY A 5 0.82 5.27 19.89
C GLY A 5 -0.20 6.35 20.25
N VAL A 6 -0.10 6.92 21.46
CA VAL A 6 -1.00 7.99 21.93
C VAL A 6 -0.76 9.28 21.15
N GLU A 7 0.51 9.63 20.91
CA GLU A 7 0.89 10.79 20.10
C GLU A 7 0.33 10.70 18.68
N ALA A 8 0.41 9.53 18.05
CA ALA A 8 -0.17 9.28 16.74
C ALA A 8 -1.69 9.40 16.73
N ILE A 9 -2.38 8.84 17.75
CA ILE A 9 -3.84 8.97 17.88
C ILE A 9 -4.26 10.43 18.01
N LEU A 10 -3.61 11.20 18.89
CA LEU A 10 -3.93 12.62 19.11
C LEU A 10 -3.70 13.44 17.83
N THR A 11 -2.55 13.26 17.19
CA THR A 11 -2.19 13.99 15.96
C THR A 11 -3.14 13.64 14.82
N HIS A 12 -3.48 12.36 14.68
CA HIS A 12 -4.48 11.92 13.72
C HIS A 12 -5.84 12.57 14.00
N ALA A 13 -6.32 12.54 15.24
CA ALA A 13 -7.60 13.13 15.62
C ALA A 13 -7.67 14.64 15.33
N VAL A 14 -6.63 15.40 15.66
CA VAL A 14 -6.56 16.84 15.36
C VAL A 14 -6.62 17.08 13.85
N SER A 15 -5.82 16.35 13.07
CA SER A 15 -5.84 16.47 11.60
C SER A 15 -7.20 16.13 11.01
N SER A 16 -7.85 15.07 11.49
CA SER A 16 -9.15 14.62 10.98
C SER A 16 -10.31 15.54 11.36
N ILE A 17 -10.30 16.14 12.57
CA ILE A 17 -11.41 17.00 13.03
C ILE A 17 -11.34 18.38 12.34
N TYR A 18 -10.14 18.94 12.20
CA TYR A 18 -9.97 20.32 11.76
C TYR A 18 -9.50 20.46 10.31
N ASN A 19 -9.16 19.37 9.64
CA ASN A 19 -8.62 19.37 8.26
C ASN A 19 -7.37 20.24 8.12
N ILE A 20 -6.54 20.24 9.16
CA ILE A 20 -5.26 20.92 9.18
C ILE A 20 -4.14 19.88 9.30
N PRO A 21 -3.03 20.04 8.57
CA PRO A 21 -1.86 19.21 8.82
C PRO A 21 -1.36 19.50 10.23
N SER A 22 -1.25 18.45 11.05
CA SER A 22 -0.70 18.55 12.40
C SER A 22 0.50 17.62 12.57
N ALA A 23 1.36 17.99 13.52
CA ALA A 23 2.54 17.22 13.90
C ALA A 23 2.78 17.42 15.40
N HIS A 24 3.45 16.45 16.02
CA HIS A 24 3.81 16.50 17.43
C HIS A 24 5.33 16.48 17.59
N SER A 25 5.82 17.17 18.62
CA SER A 25 7.15 16.88 19.18
C SER A 25 7.03 15.68 20.10
N PRO A 26 8.10 14.89 20.27
CA PRO A 26 8.10 13.86 21.29
C PRO A 26 7.74 14.45 22.63
N MET A 27 6.93 13.73 23.37
CA MET A 27 6.61 14.06 24.73
C MET A 27 7.83 13.79 25.61
N MET A 28 8.52 14.86 26.02
CA MET A 28 9.64 14.78 26.94
C MET A 28 9.12 14.90 28.38
N ASN A 29 9.04 13.77 29.08
CA ASN A 29 8.53 13.73 30.45
C ASN A 29 9.59 13.99 31.53
N SER A 30 10.89 13.99 31.19
CA SER A 30 11.97 14.30 32.11
C SER A 30 13.28 14.70 31.40
N THR A 31 14.15 15.40 32.12
CA THR A 31 15.52 15.74 31.66
C THR A 31 16.36 14.49 31.40
N SER A 32 16.12 13.40 32.13
CA SER A 32 16.82 12.12 31.90
C SER A 32 16.50 11.48 30.55
N VAL A 33 15.33 11.76 29.95
CA VAL A 33 14.99 11.32 28.59
C VAL A 33 15.64 12.23 27.54
N LEU A 34 15.83 13.52 27.82
CA LEU A 34 16.59 14.44 26.96
C LEU A 34 18.06 14.02 26.83
N ASP A 35 18.66 13.59 27.93
CA ASP A 35 20.07 13.22 28.00
C ASP A 35 20.33 11.74 27.70
N LEU A 36 19.33 11.03 27.14
CA LEU A 36 19.42 9.60 26.89
C LEU A 36 20.51 9.31 25.85
N LYS A 37 21.62 8.76 26.30
CA LYS A 37 22.68 8.25 25.43
C LYS A 37 22.25 6.93 24.82
N VAL A 38 21.60 7.01 23.66
CA VAL A 38 21.09 5.85 22.89
C VAL A 38 22.18 4.95 22.32
N GLY A 39 23.45 5.40 22.30
CA GLY A 39 24.59 4.61 21.84
C GLY A 39 24.51 4.25 20.36
N ILE A 40 25.07 3.10 19.99
CA ILE A 40 24.97 2.56 18.63
C ILE A 40 23.58 1.93 18.47
N VAL A 41 22.77 2.52 17.62
CA VAL A 41 21.43 2.01 17.27
C VAL A 41 21.43 1.35 15.89
N ASP A 42 20.39 0.55 15.62
CA ASP A 42 20.11 0.05 14.28
C ASP A 42 20.08 1.22 13.26
N PRO A 43 20.69 1.09 12.08
CA PRO A 43 20.70 2.15 11.07
C PRO A 43 19.31 2.70 10.72
N ARG A 44 18.26 1.88 10.79
CA ARG A 44 16.86 2.31 10.54
C ARG A 44 16.33 3.29 11.59
N LYS A 45 16.94 3.30 12.78
CA LYS A 45 16.62 4.20 13.90
C LYS A 45 17.65 5.32 14.05
N SER A 46 18.71 5.32 13.24
CA SER A 46 19.79 6.30 13.36
C SER A 46 19.27 7.73 13.25
N ALA A 47 18.36 7.99 12.30
CA ALA A 47 17.75 9.30 12.14
C ALA A 47 17.02 9.77 13.40
N GLU A 48 16.26 8.90 14.06
CA GLU A 48 15.58 9.20 15.34
C GLU A 48 16.58 9.40 16.48
N ALA A 49 17.63 8.58 16.53
CA ALA A 49 18.66 8.63 17.56
C ALA A 49 19.56 9.87 17.49
N ILE A 50 19.87 10.37 16.29
CA ILE A 50 20.69 11.57 16.08
C ILE A 50 19.85 12.85 16.00
N SER A 51 18.56 12.72 15.70
CA SER A 51 17.64 13.85 15.65
C SER A 51 16.91 13.93 16.97
N MET A 52 17.41 14.76 17.88
CA MET A 52 16.55 15.33 18.89
C MET A 52 15.50 16.16 18.15
N THR A 53 14.30 15.59 17.99
CA THR A 53 13.20 16.19 17.23
C THR A 53 12.65 17.38 18.02
N TYR A 54 13.35 18.50 17.90
CA TYR A 54 12.97 19.78 18.47
C TYR A 54 11.87 20.45 17.64
N LEU A 55 11.29 21.50 18.20
CA LEU A 55 10.29 22.36 17.57
C LEU A 55 10.69 22.81 16.14
N HIS A 56 11.98 23.07 15.89
CA HIS A 56 12.48 23.50 14.58
C HIS A 56 12.20 22.50 13.45
N CYS A 57 12.35 21.20 13.69
CA CYS A 57 12.10 20.17 12.68
C CYS A 57 10.61 20.13 12.30
N ILE A 58 9.74 20.31 13.30
CA ILE A 58 8.29 20.36 13.12
C ILE A 58 7.90 21.59 12.31
N LEU A 59 8.41 22.77 12.68
CA LEU A 59 8.13 24.02 11.96
C LEU A 59 8.61 23.93 10.50
N LYS A 60 9.80 23.38 10.26
CA LYS A 60 10.33 23.17 8.91
C LYS A 60 9.48 22.19 8.10
N GLY A 61 9.05 21.08 8.72
CA GLY A 61 8.20 20.08 8.07
C GLY A 61 6.80 20.60 7.76
N LEU A 62 6.13 21.21 8.74
CA LEU A 62 4.79 21.79 8.57
C LEU A 62 4.77 22.95 7.57
N HIS A 63 5.84 23.73 7.44
CA HIS A 63 5.92 24.75 6.39
C HIS A 63 5.80 24.18 4.96
N LYS A 64 6.13 22.90 4.78
CA LYS A 64 6.04 22.20 3.48
C LYS A 64 4.97 21.10 3.47
N SER A 65 4.17 20.95 4.53
CA SER A 65 3.17 19.90 4.56
C SER A 65 2.03 20.20 3.59
N PRO A 66 1.50 19.17 2.88
CA PRO A 66 0.34 19.34 2.03
C PRO A 66 -0.88 19.74 2.88
N LYS A 67 -1.74 20.59 2.32
CA LYS A 67 -3.03 20.91 2.93
C LYS A 67 -3.99 19.73 2.75
N ILE A 68 -4.82 19.50 3.75
CA ILE A 68 -5.91 18.52 3.67
C ILE A 68 -7.10 19.24 3.03
N ILE A 69 -7.56 18.74 1.88
CA ILE A 69 -8.69 19.30 1.14
C ILE A 69 -9.77 18.22 1.06
N ASN A 70 -10.96 18.53 1.58
CA ASN A 70 -12.11 17.62 1.57
C ASN A 70 -13.23 18.08 0.63
N ASP A 71 -12.94 19.04 -0.24
CA ASP A 71 -13.91 19.55 -1.21
C ASP A 71 -14.09 18.53 -2.35
N PRO A 72 -15.29 17.93 -2.50
CA PRO A 72 -15.55 16.97 -3.57
C PRO A 72 -15.41 17.57 -4.97
N GLU A 73 -15.58 18.89 -5.12
CA GLU A 73 -15.48 19.56 -6.42
C GLU A 73 -14.03 19.66 -6.91
N LEU A 74 -13.06 19.58 -5.98
CA LEU A 74 -11.64 19.72 -6.29
C LEU A 74 -10.92 18.38 -6.52
N VAL A 75 -11.59 17.23 -6.38
CA VAL A 75 -10.96 15.89 -6.36
C VAL A 75 -10.05 15.63 -7.57
N PHE A 76 -10.39 16.15 -8.75
CA PHE A 76 -9.62 15.97 -9.99
C PHE A 76 -8.70 17.15 -10.33
N HIS A 77 -8.48 18.06 -9.38
CA HIS A 77 -7.55 19.17 -9.58
C HIS A 77 -6.12 18.63 -9.71
N PRO A 78 -5.34 19.04 -10.72
CA PRO A 78 -4.04 18.44 -11.04
C PRO A 78 -2.98 18.63 -9.94
N ASP A 79 -3.15 19.65 -9.08
CA ASP A 79 -2.26 19.92 -7.95
C ASP A 79 -2.63 19.14 -6.67
N LEU A 80 -3.68 18.32 -6.69
CA LEU A 80 -4.08 17.48 -5.56
C LEU A 80 -3.59 16.05 -5.75
N LEU A 81 -3.23 15.43 -4.62
CA LEU A 81 -2.99 14.00 -4.54
C LEU A 81 -4.21 13.34 -3.92
N ASN A 82 -4.77 12.35 -4.61
CA ASN A 82 -5.89 11.55 -4.15
C ASN A 82 -5.60 10.04 -4.25
N VAL A 83 -6.58 9.23 -3.91
CA VAL A 83 -6.47 7.76 -3.89
C VAL A 83 -6.07 7.17 -5.26
N SER A 84 -6.46 7.82 -6.35
CA SER A 84 -6.16 7.38 -7.73
C SER A 84 -4.70 7.57 -8.10
N ASP A 85 -3.96 8.41 -7.35
CA ASP A 85 -2.52 8.62 -7.54
C ASP A 85 -1.68 7.54 -6.82
N ILE A 86 -2.32 6.65 -6.04
CA ILE A 86 -1.64 5.61 -5.27
C ILE A 86 -1.72 4.28 -6.02
N SER A 87 -0.60 3.83 -6.58
CA SER A 87 -0.55 2.56 -7.32
C SER A 87 -0.49 1.32 -6.41
N CYS A 88 0.22 1.41 -5.28
CA CYS A 88 0.36 0.31 -4.31
C CYS A 88 0.93 0.81 -2.98
N LEU A 89 0.74 0.02 -1.93
CA LEU A 89 1.34 0.21 -0.61
C LEU A 89 2.37 -0.89 -0.34
N VAL A 90 3.56 -0.53 0.14
CA VAL A 90 4.62 -1.48 0.55
C VAL A 90 4.73 -1.50 2.07
N ILE A 91 4.65 -2.68 2.68
CA ILE A 91 4.71 -2.87 4.14
C ILE A 91 5.63 -4.03 4.53
N PRO A 92 6.17 -4.05 5.76
CA PRO A 92 6.69 -5.27 6.36
C PRO A 92 5.59 -6.34 6.49
N ASP A 93 5.92 -7.61 6.32
CA ASP A 93 4.96 -8.70 6.51
C ASP A 93 4.41 -8.72 7.96
N GLY A 94 3.11 -8.98 8.11
CA GLY A 94 2.38 -8.94 9.39
C GLY A 94 2.13 -7.52 9.96
N CYS A 95 2.58 -6.45 9.30
CA CYS A 95 2.37 -5.08 9.74
C CYS A 95 0.97 -4.57 9.35
N VAL A 96 0.13 -4.26 10.34
CA VAL A 96 -1.23 -3.74 10.11
C VAL A 96 -1.38 -2.39 10.81
N GLY A 97 -1.82 -1.39 10.05
CA GLY A 97 -2.16 -0.06 10.55
C GLY A 97 -3.19 0.62 9.65
N LEU A 98 -3.54 1.88 9.95
CA LEU A 98 -4.52 2.65 9.18
C LEU A 98 -4.23 2.68 7.67
N PRO A 99 -2.97 2.87 7.20
CA PRO A 99 -2.67 2.81 5.76
C PRO A 99 -3.01 1.46 5.12
N THR A 100 -2.75 0.35 5.83
CA THR A 100 -3.09 -1.00 5.35
C THR A 100 -4.60 -1.19 5.24
N LEU A 101 -5.35 -0.74 6.25
CA LEU A 101 -6.82 -0.84 6.26
C LEU A 101 -7.45 0.03 5.16
N ALA A 102 -6.98 1.27 5.00
CA ALA A 102 -7.40 2.15 3.93
C ALA A 102 -7.07 1.56 2.55
N ALA A 103 -5.91 0.93 2.38
CA ALA A 103 -5.56 0.26 1.13
C ALA A 103 -6.52 -0.91 0.81
N ILE A 104 -6.89 -1.71 1.82
CA ILE A 104 -7.88 -2.79 1.66
C ILE A 104 -9.24 -2.22 1.22
N GLU A 105 -9.74 -1.22 1.94
CA GLU A 105 -11.04 -0.58 1.68
C GLU A 105 -11.10 0.03 0.26
N GLN A 106 -10.00 0.67 -0.16
CA GLN A 106 -9.89 1.32 -1.47
C GLN A 106 -9.46 0.37 -2.60
N GLY A 107 -9.23 -0.92 -2.31
CA GLY A 107 -8.76 -1.89 -3.31
C GLY A 107 -7.36 -1.60 -3.86
N ILE A 108 -6.52 -0.88 -3.11
CA ILE A 108 -5.13 -0.59 -3.44
C ILE A 108 -4.29 -1.86 -3.20
N PRO A 109 -3.48 -2.30 -4.17
CA PRO A 109 -2.55 -3.40 -3.98
C PRO A 109 -1.58 -3.19 -2.81
N VAL A 110 -1.42 -4.20 -1.97
CA VAL A 110 -0.45 -4.22 -0.86
C VAL A 110 0.64 -5.24 -1.14
N ILE A 111 1.90 -4.80 -1.03
CA ILE A 111 3.10 -5.61 -1.18
C ILE A 111 3.74 -5.78 0.21
N ALA A 112 3.63 -6.97 0.78
CA ALA A 112 4.18 -7.34 2.07
C ALA A 112 5.56 -8.00 1.94
N VAL A 113 6.56 -7.47 2.64
CA VAL A 113 7.97 -7.88 2.53
C VAL A 113 8.40 -8.69 3.76
N ARG A 114 8.76 -9.97 3.56
CA ARG A 114 9.13 -10.90 4.65
C ARG A 114 10.48 -10.62 5.30
N GLU A 115 11.44 -10.10 4.56
CA GLU A 115 12.79 -9.77 5.05
C GLU A 115 12.74 -8.72 6.16
N ASN A 116 11.79 -7.78 6.12
CA ASN A 116 11.67 -6.74 7.14
C ASN A 116 10.94 -7.26 8.39
N LYS A 117 11.71 -7.91 9.29
CA LYS A 117 11.18 -8.46 10.54
C LYS A 117 10.69 -7.35 11.47
N ASN A 118 9.53 -7.58 12.08
CA ASN A 118 8.91 -6.70 13.06
C ASN A 118 8.25 -7.53 14.20
N ARG A 119 7.65 -6.86 15.18
CA ARG A 119 7.05 -7.53 16.36
C ARG A 119 5.58 -7.92 16.19
N MET A 120 4.92 -7.46 15.13
CA MET A 120 3.53 -7.83 14.87
C MET A 120 3.46 -9.27 14.38
N LYS A 121 2.36 -9.94 14.69
CA LYS A 121 2.14 -11.36 14.39
C LYS A 121 0.81 -11.58 13.65
N ASN A 122 0.38 -10.58 12.88
CA ASN A 122 -0.85 -10.68 12.12
C ASN A 122 -0.64 -11.57 10.90
N ASN A 123 -1.65 -12.38 10.56
CA ASN A 123 -1.68 -13.10 9.30
C ASN A 123 -2.41 -12.24 8.25
N LEU A 124 -1.67 -11.66 7.30
CA LEU A 124 -2.26 -10.80 6.28
C LEU A 124 -3.24 -11.54 5.36
N SER A 125 -3.13 -12.86 5.22
CA SER A 125 -4.03 -13.66 4.38
C SER A 125 -5.44 -13.81 4.96
N GLU A 126 -5.61 -13.51 6.25
CA GLU A 126 -6.92 -13.52 6.93
C GLU A 126 -7.68 -12.19 6.78
N LEU A 127 -7.01 -11.15 6.27
CA LEU A 127 -7.64 -9.86 6.00
C LEU A 127 -8.42 -9.89 4.69
N PRO A 128 -9.50 -9.08 4.55
CA PRO A 128 -10.43 -9.15 3.42
C PRO A 128 -9.89 -8.43 2.17
N PHE A 129 -8.70 -8.82 1.70
CA PHE A 129 -8.16 -8.33 0.43
C PHE A 129 -9.01 -8.83 -0.74
N LEU A 130 -9.24 -7.95 -1.72
CA LEU A 130 -9.78 -8.38 -3.01
C LEU A 130 -8.78 -9.35 -3.71
N PRO A 131 -9.27 -10.28 -4.55
CA PRO A 131 -8.40 -11.21 -5.27
C PRO A 131 -7.29 -10.49 -6.04
N GLY A 132 -6.04 -10.93 -5.85
CA GLY A 132 -4.87 -10.35 -6.52
C GLY A 132 -4.43 -8.98 -5.97
N LYS A 133 -4.92 -8.54 -4.81
CA LYS A 133 -4.48 -7.28 -4.16
C LYS A 133 -3.48 -7.45 -3.04
N LEU A 134 -3.18 -8.67 -2.60
CA LEU A 134 -2.10 -8.94 -1.65
C LEU A 134 -0.96 -9.68 -2.36
N PHE A 135 0.23 -9.10 -2.32
CA PHE A 135 1.47 -9.69 -2.81
C PHE A 135 2.41 -9.90 -1.63
N ILE A 136 2.84 -11.13 -1.38
CA ILE A 136 3.84 -11.41 -0.34
C ILE A 136 5.15 -11.78 -1.03
N VAL A 137 6.22 -11.02 -0.75
CA VAL A 137 7.54 -11.15 -1.36
C VAL A 137 8.62 -11.37 -0.31
N GLU A 138 9.76 -11.92 -0.71
CA GLU A 138 10.84 -12.22 0.25
C GLU A 138 11.58 -10.96 0.69
N ASN A 139 11.91 -10.06 -0.24
CA ASN A 139 12.78 -8.91 -0.01
C ASN A 139 12.33 -7.68 -0.81
N TYR A 140 12.98 -6.54 -0.59
CA TYR A 140 12.64 -5.29 -1.27
C TYR A 140 12.99 -5.28 -2.77
N LEU A 141 13.95 -6.09 -3.22
CA LEU A 141 14.24 -6.22 -4.66
C LEU A 141 13.07 -6.86 -5.40
N GLU A 142 12.46 -7.89 -4.81
CA GLU A 142 11.23 -8.48 -5.34
C GLU A 142 10.04 -7.52 -5.29
N ALA A 143 9.93 -6.70 -4.23
CA ALA A 143 8.90 -5.67 -4.13
C ALA A 143 8.97 -4.70 -5.32
N VAL A 144 10.18 -4.27 -5.70
CA VAL A 144 10.39 -3.44 -6.90
C VAL A 144 9.94 -4.18 -8.17
N GLY A 145 10.22 -5.49 -8.29
CA GLY A 145 9.72 -6.30 -9.39
C GLY A 145 8.20 -6.31 -9.50
N VAL A 146 7.49 -6.46 -8.37
CA VAL A 146 6.02 -6.38 -8.32
C VAL A 146 5.53 -4.99 -8.70
N MET A 147 6.15 -3.92 -8.17
CA MET A 147 5.80 -2.54 -8.52
C MET A 147 5.93 -2.28 -10.03
N GLN A 148 6.99 -2.79 -10.65
CA GLN A 148 7.21 -2.65 -12.09
C GLN A 148 6.20 -3.45 -12.90
N ALA A 149 5.83 -4.65 -12.47
CA ALA A 149 4.78 -5.45 -13.11
C ALA A 149 3.42 -4.74 -13.04
N LEU A 150 3.05 -4.19 -11.87
CA LEU A 150 1.83 -3.39 -11.69
C LEU A 150 1.83 -2.17 -12.61
N LYS A 151 2.93 -1.42 -12.63
CA LYS A 151 3.10 -0.23 -13.49
C LYS A 151 2.98 -0.56 -14.98
N ALA A 152 3.48 -1.72 -15.41
CA ALA A 152 3.44 -2.16 -16.79
C ALA A 152 2.14 -2.88 -17.18
N GLY A 153 1.22 -3.15 -16.24
CA GLY A 153 0.02 -3.95 -16.48
C GLY A 153 0.33 -5.42 -16.77
N VAL A 154 1.45 -5.94 -16.28
CA VAL A 154 1.91 -7.31 -16.50
C VAL A 154 1.50 -8.19 -15.33
N ALA A 155 0.85 -9.32 -15.62
CA ALA A 155 0.49 -10.30 -14.60
C ALA A 155 1.76 -10.95 -14.00
N LEU A 156 1.86 -10.97 -12.67
CA LEU A 156 3.07 -11.41 -11.96
C LEU A 156 3.47 -12.85 -12.28
N ASP A 157 2.48 -13.73 -12.52
CA ASP A 157 2.73 -15.14 -12.86
C ASP A 157 3.47 -15.31 -14.20
N THR A 158 3.39 -14.32 -15.09
CA THR A 158 4.05 -14.37 -16.42
C THR A 158 5.56 -14.11 -16.33
N VAL A 159 6.01 -13.41 -15.29
CA VAL A 159 7.43 -13.11 -15.03
C VAL A 159 8.09 -14.13 -14.10
N ARG A 160 7.32 -15.09 -13.59
CA ARG A 160 7.83 -16.21 -12.78
C ARG A 160 8.16 -17.42 -13.64
N ARG A 161 9.02 -18.30 -13.12
CA ARG A 161 9.38 -19.57 -13.77
C ARG A 161 9.19 -20.74 -12.81
N PRO A 162 8.72 -21.90 -13.32
CA PRO A 162 8.28 -22.14 -14.70
C PRO A 162 6.94 -21.44 -15.03
N ILE A 163 6.68 -21.18 -16.32
CA ILE A 163 5.37 -20.66 -16.76
C ILE A 163 4.36 -21.81 -16.75
N GLU A 164 3.15 -21.58 -16.22
CA GLU A 164 2.07 -22.58 -16.27
C GLU A 164 1.57 -22.81 -17.70
N TYR A 165 1.21 -24.06 -18.02
CA TYR A 165 0.56 -24.39 -19.29
C TYR A 165 -0.82 -23.73 -19.40
N THR A 166 -1.18 -23.32 -20.63
CA THR A 166 -2.50 -22.76 -20.92
C THR A 166 -3.59 -23.81 -20.71
N LYS A 167 -4.56 -23.51 -19.84
CA LYS A 167 -5.73 -24.37 -19.58
C LYS A 167 -6.78 -24.15 -20.68
N VAL A 168 -6.89 -25.10 -21.60
CA VAL A 168 -7.92 -25.08 -22.66
C VAL A 168 -9.25 -25.61 -22.09
N LYS A 169 -10.30 -24.78 -22.07
CA LYS A 169 -11.66 -25.22 -21.77
C LYS A 169 -12.49 -25.19 -23.05
N LEU A 170 -12.99 -26.35 -23.47
CA LEU A 170 -13.96 -26.44 -24.57
C LEU A 170 -15.31 -25.96 -24.08
N ALA A 171 -15.72 -24.76 -24.51
CA ALA A 171 -17.09 -24.29 -24.29
C ALA A 171 -18.02 -25.06 -25.24
N LYS A 172 -18.95 -25.86 -24.71
CA LYS A 172 -20.05 -26.40 -25.51
C LYS A 172 -20.97 -25.24 -25.88
N SER A 173 -20.92 -24.78 -27.13
CA SER A 173 -21.94 -23.90 -27.67
C SER A 173 -23.25 -24.70 -27.72
N LYS A 174 -24.26 -24.27 -26.95
CA LYS A 174 -25.64 -24.74 -27.17
C LYS A 174 -26.19 -24.02 -28.41
N ALA A 175 -25.63 -24.33 -29.58
CA ALA A 175 -26.34 -24.08 -30.82
C ALA A 175 -27.49 -25.08 -30.87
N LYS A 176 -28.73 -24.62 -30.61
CA LYS A 176 -29.92 -25.37 -31.04
C LYS A 176 -29.85 -25.43 -32.56
N ALA A 177 -29.39 -26.55 -33.10
CA ALA A 177 -29.60 -26.87 -34.50
C ALA A 177 -31.12 -26.92 -34.71
N LYS A 178 -31.69 -25.92 -35.37
CA LYS A 178 -32.98 -26.10 -36.04
C LYS A 178 -32.69 -27.06 -37.19
N GLU A 179 -33.19 -28.29 -37.08
CA GLU A 179 -33.34 -29.18 -38.23
C GLU A 179 -34.10 -28.46 -39.34
N GLY A 180 -33.59 -28.54 -40.56
CA GLY A 180 -34.34 -28.23 -41.77
C GLY A 180 -34.02 -26.90 -42.44
N ALA A 181 -32.83 -26.79 -43.04
CA ALA A 181 -32.68 -26.02 -44.27
C ALA A 181 -31.65 -26.73 -45.15
N LYS A 182 -32.14 -27.44 -46.18
CA LYS A 182 -31.32 -27.94 -47.28
C LYS A 182 -30.66 -26.72 -47.93
N LEU A 183 -29.34 -26.61 -47.84
CA LEU A 183 -28.56 -25.73 -48.70
C LEU A 183 -28.20 -26.53 -49.97
N PRO A 184 -28.48 -25.99 -51.17
CA PRO A 184 -28.12 -26.66 -52.41
C PRO A 184 -26.60 -26.72 -52.52
N ILE A 185 -26.12 -27.91 -52.88
CA ILE A 185 -24.75 -28.15 -53.33
C ILE A 185 -24.68 -27.56 -54.74
N ASP A 186 -23.81 -26.60 -54.99
CA ASP A 186 -23.17 -26.47 -56.31
C ASP A 186 -21.89 -25.61 -56.30
N TYR A 187 -20.83 -26.29 -56.78
CA TYR A 187 -19.60 -25.89 -57.46
C TYR A 187 -18.56 -24.90 -56.88
N MET A 188 -17.35 -25.46 -56.72
CA MET A 188 -16.06 -25.03 -57.29
C MET A 188 -15.92 -23.54 -57.65
N PHE A 189 -15.08 -22.81 -56.92
CA PHE A 189 -13.72 -22.37 -57.32
C PHE A 189 -12.94 -21.93 -56.07
#